data_AF-A0A1B6GTN5-F1
#
_entry.id   AF-A0A1B6GTN5-F1
#
_cell.length_a   1.000
_cell.length_b   1.000
_cell.length_c   1.000
_cell.angle_alpha   90.00
_cell.angle_beta   90.00
_cell.angle_gamma   90.00
#
_symmetry.space_group_name_H-M   'P 1'
#
loop_
_entity.id
_entity.type
_entity.pdbx_description
1 polymer ?
#
loop_
_entity_poly.entity_id
_entity_poly.type
_entity_poly.pdbx_seq_one_letter_code
_entity_poly.pdbx_strand_id
1 'polypeptide(L)'
;FAIDFYSEDICSSNVDGIPVGDSALLILAGDGTAGVVEVTRAFLASPNVDPSFISQEWVRNHYRWIVLKMAATERMFPENLANKYLTPDNLMFQLKYRYDREIDMCQRSALRKILEKDESSSKPMVLFVADILNVSDMEGSGKKERKELVLSDGWYSVIAS
;
A
#
# COMPACT_ATOMS: atom_id res chain seq x y z
N PHE A 1 -2.50 1.60 -16.95
CA PHE A 1 -3.95 1.56 -17.22
C PHE A 1 -4.42 0.12 -17.18
N ALA A 2 -5.70 -0.17 -16.92
CA ALA A 2 -6.15 -1.58 -16.89
C ALA A 2 -5.95 -2.28 -18.24
N ILE A 3 -5.95 -1.51 -19.34
CA ILE A 3 -5.66 -1.99 -20.70
C ILE A 3 -4.25 -2.58 -20.88
N ASP A 4 -3.31 -2.26 -19.98
CA ASP A 4 -1.97 -2.86 -19.99
C ASP A 4 -2.00 -4.32 -19.49
N PHE A 5 -3.08 -4.72 -18.82
CA PHE A 5 -3.25 -6.04 -18.19
C PHE A 5 -4.45 -6.83 -18.73
N TYR A 6 -5.47 -6.14 -19.27
CA TYR A 6 -6.72 -6.74 -19.73
C TYR A 6 -7.10 -6.24 -21.13
N SER A 7 -7.95 -7.00 -21.83
CA SER A 7 -8.44 -6.58 -23.16
C SER A 7 -9.31 -5.32 -23.09
N GLU A 8 -9.43 -4.63 -24.22
CA GLU A 8 -10.25 -3.41 -24.36
C GLU A 8 -11.74 -3.68 -24.06
N ASP A 9 -12.25 -4.85 -24.48
CA ASP A 9 -13.60 -5.29 -24.14
C ASP A 9 -13.79 -5.40 -22.62
N ILE A 10 -12.85 -6.03 -21.91
CA ILE A 10 -12.91 -6.17 -20.45
C ILE A 10 -12.84 -4.79 -19.79
N CYS A 11 -12.03 -3.86 -20.31
CA CYS A 11 -11.92 -2.52 -19.74
C CYS A 11 -13.19 -1.68 -19.93
N SER A 12 -13.90 -1.88 -21.04
CA SER A 12 -15.10 -1.09 -21.40
C SER A 12 -16.41 -1.67 -20.85
N SER A 13 -16.47 -2.97 -20.58
CA SER A 13 -17.68 -3.64 -20.07
C SER A 13 -17.49 -4.29 -18.69
N ASN A 14 -16.61 -3.74 -17.85
CA ASN A 14 -16.26 -4.30 -16.55
C ASN A 14 -17.37 -4.17 -15.49
N VAL A 15 -18.47 -4.89 -15.65
CA VAL A 15 -19.61 -4.84 -14.71
C VAL A 15 -19.67 -6.04 -13.78
N ASP A 16 -19.16 -7.19 -14.23
CA ASP A 16 -19.18 -8.45 -13.46
C ASP A 16 -17.95 -8.62 -12.55
N GLY A 17 -16.95 -7.73 -12.71
CA GLY A 17 -15.68 -7.76 -11.97
C GLY A 17 -14.66 -8.76 -12.55
N ILE A 18 -13.39 -8.38 -12.51
CA ILE A 18 -12.28 -9.27 -12.90
C ILE A 18 -11.83 -10.07 -11.67
N PRO A 19 -11.79 -11.42 -11.73
CA PRO A 19 -11.21 -12.21 -10.66
C PRO A 19 -9.70 -11.95 -10.57
N VAL A 20 -9.26 -11.53 -9.39
CA VAL A 20 -7.85 -11.24 -9.07
C VAL A 20 -7.47 -11.87 -7.72
N GLY A 21 -6.24 -12.34 -7.61
CA GLY A 21 -5.73 -12.92 -6.37
C GLY A 21 -6.55 -14.14 -5.92
N ASP A 22 -6.99 -14.16 -4.65
CA ASP A 22 -7.82 -15.23 -4.07
C ASP A 22 -9.32 -15.03 -4.36
N SER A 23 -9.69 -14.93 -5.64
CA SER A 23 -11.07 -14.72 -6.10
C SER A 23 -11.72 -13.39 -5.68
N ALA A 24 -10.92 -12.34 -5.43
CA ALA A 24 -11.46 -11.00 -5.26
C ALA A 24 -11.96 -10.48 -6.61
N LEU A 25 -13.07 -9.76 -6.64
CA LEU A 25 -13.63 -9.20 -7.87
C LEU A 25 -13.25 -7.73 -7.99
N LEU A 26 -12.33 -7.43 -8.90
CA LEU A 26 -11.90 -6.07 -9.21
C LEU A 26 -12.84 -5.44 -10.23
N ILE A 27 -13.60 -4.44 -9.78
CA ILE A 27 -14.42 -3.61 -10.66
C ILE A 27 -13.65 -2.35 -11.01
N LEU A 28 -13.45 -2.10 -12.31
CA LEU A 28 -12.75 -0.91 -12.81
C LEU A 28 -13.58 0.36 -12.62
N ALA A 29 -12.90 1.50 -12.54
CA ALA A 29 -13.54 2.80 -12.62
C ALA A 29 -14.09 3.06 -14.03
N GLY A 30 -14.99 4.04 -14.17
CA GLY A 30 -15.64 4.36 -15.45
C GLY A 30 -14.69 4.82 -16.56
N ASP A 31 -13.45 5.16 -16.21
CA ASP A 31 -12.37 5.50 -17.16
C ASP A 31 -11.46 4.30 -17.50
N GLY A 32 -11.83 3.08 -17.05
CA GLY A 32 -11.04 1.88 -17.27
C GLY A 32 -9.78 1.81 -16.40
N THR A 33 -9.69 2.56 -15.30
CA THR A 33 -8.58 2.48 -14.35
C THR A 33 -8.94 1.67 -13.11
N ALA A 34 -7.92 1.19 -12.40
CA ALA A 34 -8.08 0.61 -11.07
C ALA A 34 -7.05 1.25 -10.15
N GLY A 35 -7.52 2.13 -9.27
CA GLY A 35 -6.71 2.78 -8.26
C GLY A 35 -6.90 2.13 -6.89
N VAL A 36 -6.46 2.86 -5.86
CA VAL A 36 -6.60 2.43 -4.47
C VAL A 36 -8.07 2.22 -4.08
N VAL A 37 -9.01 2.97 -4.68
CA VAL A 37 -10.44 2.87 -4.37
C VAL A 37 -11.01 1.54 -4.85
N GLU A 38 -10.78 1.20 -6.12
CA GLU A 38 -11.26 -0.03 -6.75
C GLU A 38 -10.64 -1.26 -6.07
N VAL A 39 -9.34 -1.20 -5.80
CA VAL A 39 -8.62 -2.26 -5.06
C VAL A 39 -9.16 -2.39 -3.64
N THR A 40 -9.44 -1.30 -2.94
CA THR A 40 -10.00 -1.36 -1.58
C THR A 40 -11.37 -2.03 -1.56
N ARG A 41 -12.27 -1.67 -2.49
CA ARG A 41 -13.59 -2.30 -2.59
C ARG A 41 -13.48 -3.79 -2.87
N ALA A 42 -12.65 -4.17 -3.85
CA ALA A 42 -12.44 -5.56 -4.24
C ALA A 42 -11.85 -6.38 -3.09
N PHE A 43 -10.88 -5.83 -2.36
CA PHE A 43 -10.24 -6.51 -1.24
C PHE A 43 -11.21 -6.72 -0.06
N LEU A 44 -11.98 -5.69 0.32
CA LEU A 44 -12.96 -5.80 1.41
C LEU A 44 -14.15 -6.70 1.08
N ALA A 45 -14.42 -6.92 -0.20
CA ALA A 45 -15.45 -7.85 -0.67
C ALA A 45 -14.92 -9.28 -0.92
N SER A 46 -13.63 -9.54 -0.67
CA SER A 46 -13.02 -10.86 -0.89
C SER A 46 -13.58 -11.90 0.11
N PRO A 47 -13.86 -13.15 -0.33
CA PRO A 47 -14.43 -14.18 0.54
C PRO A 47 -13.61 -14.51 1.80
N ASN A 48 -12.29 -14.28 1.75
CA ASN A 48 -11.36 -14.64 2.82
C ASN A 48 -10.89 -13.43 3.64
N VAL A 49 -11.58 -12.30 3.54
CA VAL A 49 -11.29 -11.07 4.27
C VAL A 49 -12.54 -10.69 5.04
N ASP A 50 -12.41 -10.53 6.36
CA ASP A 50 -13.50 -9.98 7.16
C ASP A 50 -13.32 -8.45 7.26
N PRO A 51 -14.16 -7.66 6.60
CA PRO A 51 -14.03 -6.20 6.58
C PRO A 51 -14.31 -5.55 7.95
N SER A 52 -14.78 -6.29 8.96
CA SER A 52 -14.94 -5.75 10.31
C SER A 52 -13.62 -5.60 11.08
N PHE A 53 -12.56 -6.32 10.68
CA PHE A 53 -11.25 -6.26 11.34
C PHE A 53 -10.27 -5.24 10.73
N ILE A 54 -10.60 -4.68 9.55
CA ILE A 54 -9.74 -3.72 8.86
C ILE A 54 -10.53 -2.53 8.34
N SER A 55 -9.90 -1.35 8.32
CA SER A 55 -10.50 -0.15 7.76
C SER A 55 -10.06 0.10 6.31
N GLN A 56 -10.75 0.98 5.60
CA GLN A 56 -10.31 1.43 4.26
C GLN A 56 -8.93 2.08 4.31
N GLU A 57 -8.61 2.79 5.40
CA GLU A 57 -7.31 3.42 5.65
C GLU A 57 -6.20 2.38 5.80
N TRP A 58 -6.49 1.23 6.43
CA TRP A 58 -5.55 0.11 6.52
C TRP A 58 -5.16 -0.37 5.11
N VAL A 59 -6.15 -0.59 4.25
CA VAL A 59 -5.92 -1.02 2.85
C VAL A 59 -5.14 0.05 2.08
N ARG A 60 -5.54 1.33 2.19
CA ARG A 60 -4.85 2.46 1.53
C ARG A 60 -3.39 2.57 1.96
N ASN A 61 -3.11 2.42 3.25
CA ASN A 61 -1.75 2.44 3.78
C ASN A 61 -0.90 1.30 3.17
N HIS A 62 -1.40 0.07 3.20
CA HIS A 62 -0.63 -1.06 2.69
C HIS A 62 -0.50 -1.07 1.16
N TYR A 63 -1.53 -0.62 0.44
CA TYR A 63 -1.48 -0.41 -1.00
C TYR A 63 -0.28 0.46 -1.39
N ARG A 64 -0.06 1.60 -0.69
CA ARG A 64 1.07 2.50 -0.96
C ARG A 64 2.41 1.76 -0.91
N TRP A 65 2.67 1.00 0.16
CA TRP A 65 3.96 0.33 0.36
C TRP A 65 4.16 -0.85 -0.58
N ILE A 66 3.10 -1.60 -0.86
CA ILE A 66 3.14 -2.72 -1.79
C ILE A 66 3.45 -2.21 -3.20
N VAL A 67 2.71 -1.21 -3.69
CA VAL A 67 2.93 -0.63 -5.02
C VAL A 67 4.32 -0.01 -5.13
N LEU A 68 4.77 0.74 -4.11
CA LEU A 68 6.12 1.31 -4.08
C LEU A 68 7.20 0.23 -4.22
N LYS A 69 7.09 -0.84 -3.43
CA LYS A 69 8.01 -1.99 -3.51
C LYS A 69 8.01 -2.61 -4.90
N MET A 70 6.82 -2.90 -5.44
CA MET A 70 6.67 -3.60 -6.71
C MET A 70 7.21 -2.76 -7.88
N ALA A 71 6.81 -1.50 -7.97
CA ALA A 71 7.30 -0.56 -8.98
C ALA A 71 8.81 -0.34 -8.89
N ALA A 72 9.37 -0.21 -7.68
CA ALA A 72 10.82 -0.09 -7.50
C ALA A 72 11.56 -1.36 -7.94
N THR A 73 11.00 -2.53 -7.65
CA THR A 73 11.60 -3.83 -7.98
C THR A 73 11.60 -4.07 -9.50
N GLU A 74 10.51 -3.78 -10.19
CA GLU A 74 10.46 -3.87 -11.66
C GLU A 74 11.47 -2.93 -12.33
N ARG A 75 11.57 -1.68 -11.84
CA ARG A 75 12.54 -0.71 -12.36
C ARG A 75 13.99 -1.15 -12.17
N MET A 76 14.28 -1.87 -11.09
CA MET A 76 15.64 -2.36 -10.80
C MET A 76 15.97 -3.62 -11.62
N PHE A 77 14.99 -4.48 -11.90
CA PHE A 77 15.19 -5.74 -12.61
C PHE A 77 14.25 -5.88 -13.83
N PRO A 78 14.35 -4.96 -14.80
CA PRO A 78 13.38 -4.88 -15.90
C PRO A 78 13.41 -6.13 -16.79
N GLU A 79 14.59 -6.73 -17.02
CA GLU A 79 14.73 -7.92 -17.87
C GLU A 79 13.94 -9.13 -17.34
N ASN A 80 13.79 -9.24 -16.03
CA ASN A 80 13.12 -10.37 -15.40
C ASN A 80 11.65 -10.06 -15.07
N LEU A 81 11.36 -8.83 -14.66
CA LEU A 81 10.12 -8.50 -13.95
C LEU A 81 9.22 -7.48 -14.64
N ALA A 82 9.68 -6.76 -15.67
CA ALA A 82 8.87 -5.73 -16.31
C ALA A 82 7.51 -6.27 -16.79
N ASN A 83 6.43 -5.58 -16.42
CA ASN A 83 5.03 -5.92 -16.71
C ASN A 83 4.59 -7.31 -16.19
N LYS A 84 5.34 -7.90 -15.26
CA LYS A 84 5.06 -9.25 -14.71
C LYS A 84 4.92 -9.22 -13.19
N TYR A 85 5.48 -8.23 -12.52
CA TYR A 85 5.48 -8.17 -11.06
C TYR A 85 4.38 -7.26 -10.55
N LEU A 86 4.30 -6.00 -11.01
CA LEU A 86 3.25 -5.04 -10.67
C LEU A 86 1.96 -5.35 -11.43
N THR A 87 1.29 -6.43 -11.01
CA THR A 87 0.00 -6.86 -11.55
C THR A 87 -1.09 -6.77 -10.48
N PRO A 88 -2.38 -6.64 -10.87
CA PRO A 88 -3.50 -6.65 -9.93
C PRO A 88 -3.54 -7.91 -9.05
N ASP A 89 -3.23 -9.08 -9.60
CA ASP A 89 -3.13 -10.34 -8.86
C ASP A 89 -2.08 -10.30 -7.76
N ASN A 90 -0.84 -9.92 -8.11
CA ASN A 90 0.25 -9.87 -7.14
C ASN A 90 0.01 -8.81 -6.07
N LEU A 91 -0.65 -7.72 -6.41
CA LEU A 91 -1.09 -6.71 -5.44
C LEU A 91 -2.11 -7.30 -4.46
N MET A 92 -3.12 -8.02 -4.95
CA MET A 92 -4.13 -8.66 -4.10
C MET A 92 -3.54 -9.74 -3.20
N PHE A 93 -2.68 -10.61 -3.73
CA PHE A 93 -1.98 -11.61 -2.93
C PHE A 93 -1.14 -10.96 -1.81
N GLN A 94 -0.49 -9.83 -2.08
CA GLN A 94 0.29 -9.13 -1.06
C GLN A 94 -0.56 -8.41 -0.01
N LEU A 95 -1.72 -7.88 -0.40
CA LEU A 95 -2.68 -7.34 0.56
C LEU A 95 -3.22 -8.45 1.47
N LYS A 96 -3.59 -9.60 0.90
CA LYS A 96 -4.04 -10.77 1.65
C LYS A 96 -2.94 -11.27 2.59
N TYR A 97 -1.72 -11.40 2.10
CA TYR A 97 -0.58 -11.74 2.95
C TYR A 97 -0.45 -10.80 4.15
N ARG A 98 -0.59 -9.48 3.96
CA ARG A 98 -0.52 -8.54 5.09
C ARG A 98 -1.68 -8.70 6.07
N TYR A 99 -2.88 -8.99 5.58
CA TYR A 99 -4.03 -9.29 6.41
C TYR A 99 -3.74 -10.52 7.28
N ASP A 100 -3.29 -11.62 6.68
CA ASP A 100 -3.01 -12.88 7.40
C ASP A 100 -1.93 -12.69 8.46
N ARG A 101 -0.91 -11.89 8.11
CA ARG A 101 0.22 -11.56 8.97
C ARG A 101 -0.20 -10.73 10.16
N GLU A 102 -0.88 -9.61 9.92
CA GLU A 102 -1.14 -8.60 10.94
C GLU A 102 -2.41 -8.89 11.74
N ILE A 103 -3.46 -9.36 11.06
CA ILE A 103 -4.78 -9.61 11.62
C ILE A 103 -4.88 -11.04 12.14
N ASP A 104 -4.75 -12.04 11.27
CA ASP A 104 -5.00 -13.44 11.67
C ASP A 104 -3.91 -13.98 12.62
N MET A 105 -2.65 -13.63 12.36
CA MET A 105 -1.52 -14.09 13.17
C MET A 105 -1.02 -13.07 14.20
N CYS A 106 -1.63 -11.88 14.29
CA CYS A 106 -1.25 -10.82 15.22
C CYS A 106 0.24 -10.41 15.15
N GLN A 107 0.89 -10.56 14.00
CA GLN A 107 2.32 -10.30 13.85
C GLN A 107 2.58 -8.87 13.38
N ARG A 108 2.79 -8.00 14.37
CA ARG A 108 2.95 -6.55 14.19
C ARG A 108 4.36 -6.15 13.74
N SER A 109 4.43 -5.15 12.86
CA SER A 109 5.68 -4.56 12.37
C SER A 109 6.43 -3.80 13.47
N ALA A 110 7.67 -3.41 13.20
CA ALA A 110 8.50 -2.69 14.18
C ALA A 110 7.87 -1.37 14.59
N LEU A 111 7.45 -0.54 13.62
CA LEU A 111 6.79 0.73 13.90
C LEU A 111 5.42 0.53 14.56
N ARG A 112 4.67 -0.51 14.17
CA ARG A 112 3.37 -0.79 14.79
C ARG A 112 3.51 -1.07 16.29
N LYS A 113 4.47 -1.91 16.69
CA LYS A 113 4.75 -2.20 18.11
C LYS A 113 5.17 -0.96 18.90
N ILE A 114 5.98 -0.09 18.30
CA ILE A 114 6.43 1.16 18.93
C ILE A 114 5.26 2.15 19.09
N LEU A 115 4.45 2.31 18.05
CA LEU A 115 3.30 3.22 18.07
C LEU A 115 2.21 2.78 19.06
N GLU A 116 2.03 1.47 19.24
CA GLU A 116 1.15 0.89 20.25
C GLU A 116 1.76 0.88 21.66
N LYS A 117 2.99 1.38 21.82
CA LYS A 117 3.73 1.46 23.09
C LYS A 117 4.11 0.11 23.72
N ASP A 118 4.11 -0.95 22.91
CA ASP A 118 4.54 -2.29 23.34
C ASP A 118 6.06 -2.45 23.26
N GLU A 119 6.74 -1.62 22.48
CA GLU A 119 8.19 -1.66 22.29
C GLU A 119 8.84 -0.28 22.34
N SER A 120 10.11 -0.24 22.75
CA SER A 120 10.88 1.01 22.83
C SER A 120 11.42 1.44 21.46
N SER A 121 11.28 2.73 21.15
CA SER A 121 11.91 3.36 19.98
C SER A 121 13.44 3.43 20.04
N SER A 122 14.03 3.18 21.21
CA SER A 122 15.49 3.16 21.39
C SER A 122 16.15 1.87 20.90
N LYS A 123 15.37 0.84 20.55
CA LYS A 123 15.91 -0.40 19.98
C LYS A 123 16.45 -0.16 18.57
N PRO A 124 17.59 -0.78 18.19
CA PRO A 124 18.08 -0.69 16.81
C PRO A 124 17.04 -1.18 15.81
N MET A 125 16.83 -0.43 14.73
CA MET A 125 15.89 -0.77 13.66
C MET A 125 16.39 -0.28 12.31
N VAL A 126 15.91 -0.90 11.24
CA VAL A 126 16.20 -0.49 9.86
C VAL A 126 14.92 0.08 9.26
N LEU A 127 14.98 1.36 8.89
CA LEU A 127 13.91 2.08 8.22
C LEU A 127 14.43 2.64 6.90
N PHE A 128 13.53 2.92 5.95
CA PHE A 128 13.86 3.67 4.75
C PHE A 128 13.17 5.03 4.74
N VAL A 129 13.77 6.00 4.05
CA VAL A 129 13.19 7.33 3.85
C VAL A 129 12.11 7.25 2.78
N ALA A 130 10.86 7.47 3.17
CA ALA A 130 9.70 7.43 2.30
C ALA A 130 9.32 8.79 1.73
N ASP A 131 9.64 9.89 2.43
CA ASP A 131 9.37 11.26 1.99
C ASP A 131 10.25 12.29 2.75
N ILE A 132 10.37 13.51 2.21
CA ILE A 132 11.05 14.64 2.85
C ILE A 132 10.08 15.82 2.87
N LEU A 133 9.60 16.17 4.06
CA LEU A 133 8.66 17.27 4.28
C LEU A 133 9.42 18.56 4.56
N ASN A 134 9.03 19.64 3.89
CA ASN A 134 9.52 20.98 4.21
C ASN A 134 8.49 21.67 5.10
N VAL A 135 8.83 21.84 6.38
CA VAL A 135 8.00 22.52 7.37
C VAL A 135 8.51 23.94 7.53
N SER A 136 7.61 24.90 7.35
CA SER A 136 7.91 26.31 7.60
C SER A 136 7.15 26.76 8.84
N ASP A 137 7.89 27.01 9.92
CA ASP A 137 7.32 27.56 11.14
C ASP A 137 7.49 29.08 11.16
N MET A 138 6.43 29.78 11.55
CA MET A 138 6.46 31.21 11.83
C MET A 138 6.86 31.40 13.30
N GLU A 139 8.16 31.57 13.58
CA GLU A 139 8.65 31.95 14.91
C GLU A 139 9.11 33.41 14.91
N GLY A 140 8.28 34.31 15.44
CA GLY A 140 8.59 35.74 15.50
C GLY A 140 8.61 36.44 14.12
N SER A 141 9.57 37.35 13.88
CA SER A 141 9.70 38.07 12.60
C SER A 141 10.54 37.33 11.54
N GLY A 142 10.87 36.06 11.76
CA GLY A 142 11.69 35.24 10.87
C GLY A 142 11.01 33.95 10.45
N LYS A 143 11.19 33.55 9.19
CA LYS A 143 10.73 32.25 8.66
C LYS A 143 11.83 31.22 8.93
N LYS A 144 11.55 30.19 9.73
CA LYS A 144 12.48 29.07 9.97
C LYS A 144 12.01 27.87 9.18
N GLU A 145 12.84 27.40 8.26
CA GLU A 145 12.55 26.21 7.46
C GLU A 145 13.25 25.00 8.09
N ARG A 146 12.47 23.97 8.42
CA ARG A 146 12.95 22.68 8.90
C ARG A 146 12.58 21.60 7.89
N LYS A 147 13.44 20.60 7.75
CA LYS A 147 13.12 19.37 7.04
C LYS A 147 12.78 18.28 8.04
N GLU A 148 11.65 17.62 7.81
CA GLU A 148 11.26 16.42 8.55
C GLU A 148 11.25 15.23 7.60
N LEU A 149 11.71 14.07 8.08
CA LEU A 149 11.79 12.86 7.27
C LEU A 149 10.60 11.98 7.57
N VAL A 150 9.94 11.46 6.53
CA VAL A 150 8.99 10.37 6.71
C VAL A 150 9.77 9.07 6.60
N LEU A 151 9.85 8.31 7.68
CA LEU A 151 10.54 7.02 7.74
C LEU A 151 9.52 5.88 7.76
N SER A 152 9.83 4.77 7.09
CA SER A 152 8.96 3.59 7.04
C SER A 152 9.73 2.30 7.29
N ASP A 153 9.07 1.34 7.94
CA ASP A 153 9.50 -0.06 8.08
C ASP A 153 8.93 -0.97 6.98
N GLY A 154 8.29 -0.39 5.96
CA GLY A 154 7.60 -1.09 4.89
C GLY A 154 6.17 -1.52 5.24
N TRP A 155 5.69 -1.28 6.46
CA TRP A 155 4.31 -1.51 6.87
C TRP A 155 3.59 -0.22 7.24
N TYR A 156 4.26 0.61 8.01
CA TYR A 156 3.77 1.90 8.46
C TYR A 156 4.85 2.95 8.28
N SER A 157 4.51 4.22 8.52
CA SER A 157 5.47 5.30 8.51
C SER A 157 5.28 6.25 9.67
N VAL A 158 6.36 6.93 10.06
CA VAL A 158 6.39 7.95 11.10
C VAL A 158 7.13 9.18 10.58
N ILE A 159 6.78 10.34 11.11
CA ILE A 159 7.53 11.57 10.89
C ILE A 159 8.65 11.60 11.92
N ALA A 160 9.89 11.65 11.44
CA ALA A 160 11.09 11.78 12.24
C ALA A 160 11.62 13.21 12.09
N SER A 161 11.91 13.81 13.25
CA SER A 161 12.28 15.20 13.40
C SER A 161 13.71 15.31 13.90
#